data_AF-A0A9J9GI26-F1
#
_entry.id   AF-A0A9J9GI26-F1
#
_cell.length_a   1.000
_cell.length_b   1.000
_cell.length_c   1.000
_cell.angle_alpha   90.00
_cell.angle_beta   90.00
_cell.angle_gamma   90.00
#
_symmetry.space_group_name_H-M   'P 1'
#
loop_
_entity.id
_entity.type
_entity.pdbx_description
1 polymer ?
#
loop_
_entity_poly.entity_id
_entity_poly.type
_entity_poly.pdbx_seq_one_letter_code
_entity_poly.pdbx_strand_id
1 'polypeptide(L)'
;MESASGGLMISCRVDFNHLYDEGRVARLDVGGVGSFPVFSGLGNLANKPESSYMTNATVPPGSYWIVDRPEGGFYSHTQTWFKHAYTGNNYYDWFALFRKDGIIDDT
;
A
#
# COMPACT_ATOMS: atom_id res chain seq x y z
N MET A 1 -13.53 -18.80 19.15
CA MET A 1 -12.93 -17.88 20.13
C MET A 1 -11.46 -18.24 20.20
N GLU A 2 -10.61 -17.55 19.45
CA GLU A 2 -9.17 -17.77 19.50
C GLU A 2 -8.52 -16.45 19.89
N SER A 3 -8.08 -16.42 21.14
CA SER A 3 -7.29 -15.35 21.73
C SER A 3 -5.83 -15.77 21.65
N ALA A 4 -5.03 -15.07 20.88
CA ALA A 4 -3.58 -15.23 20.85
C ALA A 4 -2.90 -13.85 20.89
N SER A 5 -2.21 -13.61 22.02
CA SER A 5 -1.10 -12.67 22.25
C SER A 5 -1.29 -11.19 21.84
N GLY A 6 -1.45 -10.33 22.85
CA GLY A 6 -1.58 -8.88 22.74
C GLY A 6 -0.29 -8.16 22.31
N GLY A 7 0.13 -8.37 21.06
CA GLY A 7 0.78 -7.33 20.28
C GLY A 7 -0.29 -6.42 19.69
N LEU A 8 -0.10 -5.09 19.72
CA LEU A 8 -1.06 -4.14 19.18
C LEU A 8 -1.13 -4.30 17.65
N MET A 9 -2.02 -5.18 17.17
CA MET A 9 -2.26 -5.35 15.74
C MET A 9 -3.00 -4.12 15.22
N ILE A 10 -2.28 -3.23 14.54
CA ILE A 10 -2.88 -2.09 13.85
C ILE A 10 -3.58 -2.62 12.60
N SER A 11 -4.90 -2.39 12.51
CA SER A 11 -5.70 -2.71 11.34
C SER A 11 -5.95 -1.46 10.51
N CYS A 12 -5.68 -1.54 9.21
CA CYS A 12 -5.86 -0.47 8.26
C CYS A 12 -6.89 -0.89 7.20
N ARG A 13 -7.87 -0.03 6.91
CA ARG A 13 -8.87 -0.28 5.85
C ARG A 13 -9.04 0.96 4.98
N VAL A 14 -8.83 0.79 3.68
CA VAL A 14 -9.15 1.82 2.68
C VAL A 14 -10.55 1.53 2.11
N ASP A 15 -11.39 2.55 1.99
CA ASP A 15 -12.69 2.44 1.33
C ASP A 15 -12.68 3.14 -0.03
N PHE A 16 -12.68 2.34 -1.10
CA PHE A 16 -12.76 2.83 -2.48
C PHE A 16 -14.21 3.04 -2.97
N ASN A 17 -15.23 2.67 -2.19
CA ASN A 17 -16.64 2.87 -2.57
C ASN A 17 -17.13 4.29 -2.23
N HIS A 18 -16.48 4.95 -1.28
CA HIS A 18 -16.83 6.30 -0.83
C HIS A 18 -15.64 7.23 -1.02
N LEU A 19 -15.54 7.78 -2.23
CA LEU A 19 -14.51 8.73 -2.59
C LEU A 19 -15.00 10.18 -2.42
N TYR A 20 -14.07 11.05 -2.04
CA TYR A 20 -14.27 12.49 -1.90
C TYR A 20 -13.48 13.22 -2.99
N ASP A 21 -13.68 14.54 -3.08
CA ASP A 21 -12.92 15.42 -3.98
C ASP A 21 -12.94 14.94 -5.45
N GLU A 22 -14.16 14.68 -5.96
CA GLU A 22 -14.41 14.18 -7.32
C GLU A 22 -13.70 12.85 -7.64
N GLY A 23 -13.51 11.99 -6.63
CA GLY A 23 -12.88 10.68 -6.80
C GLY A 23 -11.37 10.67 -6.53
N ARG A 24 -10.78 11.82 -6.21
CA ARG A 24 -9.33 11.93 -5.98
C ARG A 24 -8.89 11.45 -4.61
N VAL A 25 -9.79 11.43 -3.62
CA VAL A 25 -9.46 11.10 -2.23
C VAL A 25 -10.30 9.91 -1.75
N ALA A 26 -9.63 8.89 -1.22
CA ALA A 26 -10.23 7.79 -0.48
C ALA A 26 -10.02 8.00 1.03
N ARG A 27 -10.78 7.30 1.86
CA ARG A 27 -10.60 7.28 3.32
C ARG A 27 -9.83 6.04 3.75
N LEU A 28 -8.77 6.23 4.52
CA LEU A 28 -8.07 5.18 5.27
C LEU A 28 -8.50 5.24 6.74
N ASP A 29 -9.11 4.17 7.24
CA ASP A 29 -9.39 3.98 8.65
C ASP A 29 -8.29 3.15 9.30
N VAL A 30 -7.70 3.68 10.36
CA VAL A 30 -6.63 3.05 11.15
C VAL A 30 -7.17 2.78 12.56
N GLY A 31 -7.34 1.50 12.89
CA GLY A 31 -7.91 1.05 14.15
C GLY A 31 -7.14 1.59 15.36
N GLY A 32 -7.85 2.30 16.24
CA GLY A 32 -7.28 2.90 17.44
C GLY A 32 -6.50 4.21 17.21
N VAL A 33 -6.38 4.69 15.98
CA VAL A 33 -5.65 5.92 15.64
C VAL A 33 -6.58 6.98 15.04
N GLY A 34 -7.37 6.65 14.02
CA GLY A 34 -8.26 7.61 13.36
C GLY A 34 -8.45 7.34 11.86
N SER A 35 -9.00 8.32 11.17
CA SER A 35 -9.26 8.26 9.72
C SER A 35 -8.48 9.35 8.99
N PHE A 36 -7.89 8.99 7.85
CA PHE A 36 -6.99 9.86 7.08
C PHE A 36 -7.38 9.90 5.60
N PRO A 37 -7.25 11.05 4.92
CA PRO A 37 -7.39 11.13 3.48
C PRO A 37 -6.18 10.50 2.80
N VAL A 38 -6.42 9.60 1.84
CA VAL A 38 -5.37 8.89 1.07
C VAL A 38 -5.77 8.81 -0.41
N PHE A 39 -4.84 8.35 -1.25
CA PHE A 39 -5.13 7.98 -2.63
C PHE A 39 -4.27 6.79 -3.04
N SER A 40 -4.65 6.09 -4.10
CA SER A 40 -3.88 4.99 -4.67
C SER A 40 -3.92 5.06 -6.21
N GLY A 41 -2.79 4.80 -6.87
CA GLY A 41 -2.64 5.00 -8.32
C GLY A 41 -2.35 6.46 -8.71
N LEU A 42 -2.04 6.68 -9.99
CA LEU A 42 -1.66 8.00 -10.52
C LEU A 42 -2.62 8.49 -11.60
N GLY A 43 -2.83 9.81 -11.65
CA GLY A 43 -3.61 10.49 -12.69
C GLY A 43 -5.01 9.91 -12.85
N ASN A 44 -5.37 9.53 -14.08
CA ASN A 44 -6.70 9.01 -14.41
C ASN A 44 -6.98 7.60 -13.84
N LEU A 45 -5.99 6.94 -13.27
CA LEU A 45 -6.09 5.60 -12.66
C LEU A 45 -6.16 5.67 -11.12
N ALA A 46 -6.23 6.88 -10.56
CA ALA A 46 -6.33 7.07 -9.12
C ALA A 46 -7.68 6.56 -8.59
N ASN A 47 -7.63 5.78 -7.52
CA ASN A 47 -8.76 5.18 -6.81
C ASN A 47 -9.72 4.35 -7.71
N LYS A 48 -9.19 3.77 -8.78
CA LYS A 48 -9.89 2.89 -9.72
C LYS A 48 -9.41 1.44 -9.58
N PRO A 49 -9.96 0.68 -8.62
CA PRO A 49 -9.54 -0.69 -8.36
C PRO A 49 -9.72 -1.63 -9.55
N GLU A 50 -10.66 -1.33 -10.46
CA GLU A 50 -10.89 -2.07 -11.69
C GLU A 50 -9.71 -2.01 -12.66
N SER A 51 -8.87 -0.96 -12.56
CA SER A 51 -7.72 -0.75 -13.43
C SER A 51 -6.42 -1.33 -12.84
N SER A 52 -6.49 -2.10 -11.75
CA SER A 52 -5.32 -2.55 -10.98
C SER A 52 -4.33 -3.44 -11.75
N TYR A 53 -4.68 -3.86 -12.97
CA TYR A 53 -3.81 -4.59 -13.90
C TYR A 53 -2.89 -3.67 -14.72
N MET A 54 -3.06 -2.35 -14.66
CA MET A 54 -2.29 -1.37 -15.43
C MET A 54 -1.10 -0.82 -14.62
N THR A 55 -0.03 -0.41 -15.30
CA THR A 55 1.10 0.28 -14.68
C THR A 55 0.64 1.59 -14.02
N ASN A 56 1.10 1.83 -12.78
CA ASN A 56 0.71 2.98 -11.94
C ASN A 56 -0.77 3.02 -11.52
N ALA A 57 -1.47 1.90 -11.58
CA ALA A 57 -2.85 1.82 -11.16
C ALA A 57 -3.02 1.73 -9.64
N THR A 58 -4.28 1.82 -9.23
CA THR A 58 -4.73 1.59 -7.86
C THR A 58 -4.36 0.18 -7.39
N VAL A 59 -3.93 0.06 -6.13
CA VAL A 59 -3.64 -1.23 -5.50
C VAL A 59 -4.89 -2.12 -5.57
N PRO A 60 -4.76 -3.39 -6.01
CA PRO A 60 -5.92 -4.28 -6.10
C PRO A 60 -6.65 -4.42 -4.75
N PRO A 61 -7.99 -4.51 -4.74
CA PRO A 61 -8.73 -4.78 -3.51
C PRO A 61 -8.33 -6.13 -2.91
N GLY A 62 -8.05 -6.16 -1.61
CA GLY A 62 -7.64 -7.37 -0.92
C GLY A 62 -7.21 -7.11 0.51
N SER A 63 -6.84 -8.19 1.20
CA SER A 63 -6.15 -8.11 2.49
C SER A 63 -4.66 -8.17 2.25
N TYR A 64 -3.90 -7.31 2.92
CA TYR A 64 -2.45 -7.22 2.79
C TYR A 64 -1.81 -7.14 4.18
N TRP A 65 -0.63 -7.73 4.30
CA TRP A 65 0.30 -7.45 5.39
C TRP A 65 1.12 -6.21 5.01
N ILE A 66 1.19 -5.26 5.94
CA ILE A 66 2.13 -4.14 5.85
C ILE A 66 3.41 -4.63 6.51
N VAL A 67 4.49 -4.66 5.74
CA VAL A 67 5.81 -5.09 6.22
C VAL A 67 6.82 -3.99 5.92
N ASP A 68 7.90 -3.94 6.68
CA ASP A 68 9.03 -3.09 6.33
C ASP A 68 9.53 -3.50 4.94
N ARG A 69 9.82 -2.50 4.11
CA ARG A 69 10.31 -2.76 2.77
C ARG A 69 11.65 -3.51 2.89
N PRO A 70 11.77 -4.74 2.37
CA PRO A 70 13.05 -5.45 2.42
C PRO A 70 14.06 -4.65 1.60
N GLU A 71 15.15 -4.21 2.23
CA GLU A 71 16.15 -3.37 1.58
C GLU A 71 16.87 -4.12 0.43
N GLY A 72 16.81 -5.46 0.42
CA GLY A 72 17.42 -6.31 -0.60
C GLY A 72 18.95 -6.25 -0.58
N GLY A 73 19.61 -7.10 -1.39
CA GLY A 73 21.06 -7.05 -1.56
C GLY A 73 21.54 -5.84 -2.36
N PHE A 74 22.86 -5.72 -2.57
CA PHE A 74 23.55 -4.59 -3.23
C PHE A 74 22.93 -4.11 -4.56
N TYR A 75 22.26 -4.98 -5.31
CA TYR A 75 21.59 -4.70 -6.60
C TYR A 75 20.20 -4.01 -6.45
N SER A 76 19.52 -4.20 -5.30
CA SER A 76 18.26 -3.52 -4.94
C SER A 76 18.50 -2.05 -4.59
N HIS A 77 19.64 -1.75 -3.98
CA HIS A 77 20.03 -0.39 -3.61
C HIS A 77 20.28 0.49 -4.84
N THR A 78 20.87 -0.02 -5.94
CA THR A 78 21.14 0.79 -7.15
C THR A 78 19.87 1.18 -7.90
N GLN A 79 18.88 0.29 -7.99
CA GLN A 79 17.56 0.58 -8.56
C GLN A 79 16.75 1.55 -7.68
N THR A 80 16.86 1.40 -6.36
CA THR A 80 16.24 2.31 -5.37
C THR A 80 16.85 3.71 -5.46
N TRP A 81 18.17 3.82 -5.60
CA TRP A 81 18.88 5.09 -5.81
C TRP A 81 18.49 5.78 -7.14
N PHE A 82 18.33 5.02 -8.22
CA PHE A 82 17.91 5.58 -9.51
C PHE A 82 16.47 6.14 -9.48
N LYS A 83 15.55 5.48 -8.77
CA LYS A 83 14.18 5.99 -8.55
C LYS A 83 14.13 7.18 -7.59
N HIS A 84 14.97 7.18 -6.54
CA HIS A 84 15.19 8.32 -5.64
C HIS A 84 15.56 9.59 -6.40
N ALA A 85 16.54 9.51 -7.30
CA ALA A 85 17.04 10.66 -8.04
C ALA A 85 16.02 11.26 -9.02
N TYR A 86 15.01 10.51 -9.46
CA TYR A 86 14.08 10.93 -10.51
C TYR A 86 12.74 11.50 -9.99
N THR A 87 12.42 11.35 -8.71
CA THR A 87 11.08 11.71 -8.17
C THR A 87 11.11 12.56 -6.90
N GLY A 88 12.25 12.65 -6.21
CA GLY A 88 12.37 13.42 -4.96
C GLY A 88 11.72 12.78 -3.72
N ASN A 89 11.20 11.56 -3.83
CA ASN A 89 10.61 10.83 -2.69
C ASN A 89 11.70 10.18 -1.83
N ASN A 90 11.47 10.08 -0.51
CA ASN A 90 12.28 9.26 0.38
C ASN A 90 11.74 7.82 0.42
N TYR A 91 12.33 6.92 -0.35
CA TYR A 91 11.88 5.53 -0.46
C TYR A 91 12.29 4.66 0.73
N TYR A 92 13.11 5.19 1.66
CA TYR A 92 13.42 4.51 2.92
C TYR A 92 12.24 4.55 3.91
N ASP A 93 11.33 5.52 3.77
CA ASP A 93 10.13 5.61 4.61
C ASP A 93 8.98 4.73 4.08
N TRP A 94 9.20 4.03 2.97
CA TRP A 94 8.16 3.23 2.34
C TRP A 94 8.08 1.85 2.99
N PHE A 95 6.86 1.40 3.22
CA PHE A 95 6.54 0.02 3.56
C PHE A 95 6.20 -0.78 2.30
N ALA A 96 6.29 -2.10 2.39
CA ALA A 96 5.80 -3.02 1.37
C ALA A 96 4.43 -3.61 1.77
N LEU A 97 3.62 -3.93 0.75
CA LEU A 97 2.34 -4.61 0.91
C LEU A 97 2.46 -6.03 0.38
N PHE A 98 2.23 -7.01 1.25
CA PHE A 98 2.24 -8.43 0.88
C PHE A 98 0.82 -8.98 0.90
N ARG A 99 0.34 -9.55 -0.22
CA ARG A 99 -1.05 -10.00 -0.31
C ARG A 99 -1.30 -11.19 0.63
N LYS A 100 -2.40 -11.14 1.37
CA LYS A 100 -2.86 -12.20 2.27
C LYS A 100 -3.82 -13.13 1.50
N ASP A 101 -3.34 -13.70 0.41
CA ASP A 101 -4.06 -14.70 -0.39
C ASP A 101 -3.43 -16.10 -0.28
N GLY A 102 -2.42 -16.27 0.58
CA GLY A 102 -1.81 -17.57 0.88
C GLY A 102 -0.94 -18.12 -0.25
N ILE A 103 -0.72 -17.34 -1.32
CA ILE A 103 0.20 -17.64 -2.41
C ILE A 103 1.42 -16.74 -2.21
N ILE A 104 2.35 -17.20 -1.37
CA ILE A 104 3.74 -16.74 -1.46
C ILE A 104 4.32 -17.52 -2.64
N ASP A 105 4.10 -17.06 -3.87
CA ASP A 105 4.84 -17.58 -5.02
C ASP A 105 6.13 -16.77 -5.15
N ASP A 106 7.10 -17.13 -4.30
CA ASP A 106 8.51 -16.84 -4.53
C ASP A 106 9.07 -17.98 -5.39
N THR A 107 8.88 -17.87 -6.71
CA THR A 107 9.70 -18.60 -7.71
C THR A 107 10.33 -17.62 -8.67
#